data_AF-A0A6C0AGL6-F1
#
_entry.id   AF-A0A6C0AGL6-F1
#
_cell.length_a   1.000
_cell.length_b   1.000
_cell.length_c   1.000
_cell.angle_alpha   90.00
_cell.angle_beta   90.00
_cell.angle_gamma   90.00
#
_symmetry.space_group_name_H-M   'P 1'
#
loop_
_entity.id
_entity.type
_entity.pdbx_description
1 polymer ?
#
loop_
_entity_poly.entity_id
_entity_poly.type
_entity_poly.pdbx_seq_one_letter_code
_entity_poly.pdbx_strand_id
1 'polypeptide(L)'
;MSSSNFHCTCCNLSFSRKTNLQRHFKTESHINRQNNLCLEQKIKLLEERLESIEKMLLKNESKDIAQSNTNVYNTTNNTTNNVIINNNITILPYGKENTNYLNSKVMTGIMKRLNVCIVELFNKIHFDANHPENHNIKMQNVRDNKCLVWQGNKWVWKPLAETIEDRQQQLIGILEDSEEDRLIPETIRQNWLNRKDSFSTNKKLIREISNKMKLCLLNSKIDKNRLEN
;
A
#
# COMPACT_ATOMS: atom_id res chain seq x y z
N MET A 1 40.25 -48.97 2.27
CA MET A 1 40.62 -47.55 2.02
C MET A 1 39.35 -46.79 1.69
N SER A 2 38.86 -45.97 2.61
CA SER A 2 37.59 -45.24 2.48
C SER A 2 37.81 -43.97 1.65
N SER A 3 37.48 -44.02 0.36
CA SER A 3 37.53 -42.83 -0.52
C SER A 3 36.35 -41.92 -0.22
N SER A 4 36.55 -40.93 0.65
CA SER A 4 35.57 -39.90 0.96
C SER A 4 35.34 -38.99 -0.25
N ASN A 5 34.35 -39.30 -1.08
CA ASN A 5 33.93 -38.43 -2.18
C ASN A 5 33.20 -37.19 -1.63
N PHE A 6 33.56 -36.01 -2.12
CA PHE A 6 32.95 -34.74 -1.75
C PHE A 6 31.75 -34.45 -2.66
N HIS A 7 30.57 -34.18 -2.11
CA HIS A 7 29.31 -34.11 -2.86
C HIS A 7 28.64 -32.74 -2.78
N CYS A 8 28.05 -32.29 -3.89
CA CYS A 8 27.18 -31.12 -3.97
C CYS A 8 25.74 -31.56 -4.17
N THR A 9 24.88 -31.31 -3.17
CA THR A 9 23.46 -31.69 -3.20
C THR A 9 22.64 -30.84 -4.18
N CYS A 10 23.00 -29.56 -4.35
CA CYS A 10 22.32 -28.66 -5.28
C CYS A 10 22.48 -29.10 -6.75
N CYS A 11 23.67 -29.57 -7.12
CA CYS A 11 23.97 -29.94 -8.51
C CYS A 11 23.99 -31.45 -8.74
N ASN A 12 23.86 -32.26 -7.67
CA ASN A 12 24.01 -33.70 -7.64
C ASN A 12 25.33 -34.19 -8.27
N LEU A 13 26.43 -33.51 -7.95
CA LEU A 13 27.78 -33.80 -8.49
C LEU A 13 28.72 -34.29 -7.39
N SER A 14 29.58 -35.24 -7.74
CA SER A 14 30.59 -35.82 -6.84
C SER A 14 32.01 -35.47 -7.31
N PHE A 15 32.87 -35.12 -6.37
CA PHE A 15 34.23 -34.65 -6.60
C PHE A 15 35.22 -35.47 -5.80
N SER A 16 36.35 -35.81 -6.43
CA SER A 16 37.43 -36.59 -5.81
C SER A 16 38.25 -35.81 -4.78
N ARG A 17 38.16 -34.47 -4.77
CA ARG A 17 38.93 -33.59 -3.87
C ARG A 17 38.08 -32.43 -3.36
N LYS A 18 38.30 -32.03 -2.10
CA LYS A 18 37.61 -30.91 -1.45
C LYS A 18 37.79 -29.59 -2.21
N THR A 19 38.98 -29.34 -2.74
CA THR A 19 39.30 -28.12 -3.50
C THR A 19 38.47 -27.98 -4.78
N ASN A 20 38.16 -29.10 -5.45
CA ASN A 20 37.31 -29.10 -6.64
C ASN A 20 35.86 -28.77 -6.30
N LEU A 21 35.33 -29.31 -5.18
CA LEU A 21 34.01 -28.94 -4.67
C LEU A 21 33.96 -27.44 -4.29
N GLN A 22 35.00 -26.93 -3.63
CA GLN A 22 35.10 -25.51 -3.27
C GLN A 22 35.13 -24.58 -4.49
N ARG A 23 35.82 -24.98 -5.56
CA ARG A 23 35.81 -24.24 -6.83
C ARG A 23 34.45 -24.32 -7.50
N HIS A 24 33.78 -25.47 -7.46
CA HIS A 24 32.43 -25.67 -7.99
C HIS A 24 31.42 -24.71 -7.34
N PHE A 25 31.50 -24.47 -6.03
CA PHE A 25 30.61 -23.49 -5.36
C PHE A 25 30.74 -22.05 -5.87
N LYS A 26 31.85 -21.73 -6.54
CA LYS A 26 32.10 -20.41 -7.13
C LYS A 26 31.75 -20.34 -8.62
N THR A 27 31.33 -21.44 -9.26
CA THR A 27 30.98 -21.41 -10.68
C THR A 27 29.59 -20.82 -10.88
N GLU A 28 29.43 -20.04 -11.93
CA GLU A 28 28.16 -19.41 -12.31
C GLU A 28 27.02 -20.43 -12.44
N SER A 29 27.31 -21.62 -12.96
CA SER A 29 26.35 -22.72 -13.06
C SER A 29 25.83 -23.23 -11.71
N HIS A 30 26.66 -23.24 -10.66
CA HIS A 30 26.25 -23.65 -9.32
C HIS A 30 25.41 -22.56 -8.68
N ILE A 31 25.87 -21.31 -8.75
CA ILE A 31 25.19 -20.14 -8.19
C ILE A 31 23.79 -20.00 -8.81
N ASN A 32 23.66 -20.12 -10.13
CA ASN A 32 22.37 -20.04 -10.82
C ASN A 32 21.44 -21.18 -10.41
N ARG A 33 21.94 -22.41 -10.28
CA ARG A 33 21.12 -23.55 -9.84
C ARG A 33 20.69 -23.42 -8.39
N GLN A 34 21.57 -22.93 -7.51
CA GLN A 34 21.26 -22.66 -6.11
C GLN A 34 20.20 -21.55 -5.96
N ASN A 35 20.30 -20.49 -6.75
CA ASN A 35 19.31 -19.41 -6.78
C ASN A 35 17.95 -19.89 -7.29
N ASN A 36 17.92 -20.70 -8.35
CA ASN A 36 16.68 -21.30 -8.86
C ASN A 36 16.03 -22.24 -7.84
N LEU A 37 16.82 -23.08 -7.15
CA LEU A 37 16.30 -23.97 -6.11
C LEU A 37 15.70 -23.19 -4.92
N CYS A 38 16.31 -22.06 -4.56
CA CYS A 38 15.80 -21.15 -3.53
C CYS A 38 14.50 -20.45 -3.99
N LEU A 39 14.40 -20.07 -5.26
CA LEU A 39 13.18 -19.51 -5.85
C LEU A 39 12.04 -20.53 -5.87
N GLU A 40 12.29 -21.78 -6.27
CA GLU A 40 11.29 -22.86 -6.26
C GLU A 40 10.73 -23.10 -4.84
N GLN A 41 11.59 -23.13 -3.82
CA GLN A 41 11.15 -23.25 -2.43
C GLN A 41 10.28 -22.07 -1.99
N LYS A 42 10.62 -20.85 -2.42
CA LYS A 42 9.85 -19.65 -2.11
C LYS A 42 8.50 -19.63 -2.85
N ILE A 43 8.45 -20.07 -4.10
CA ILE A 43 7.21 -20.22 -4.88
C ILE A 43 6.27 -21.20 -4.18
N LYS A 44 6.78 -22.37 -3.79
CA LYS A 44 5.99 -23.37 -3.07
C LYS A 44 5.39 -22.83 -1.77
N LEU A 45 6.18 -22.09 -0.99
CA LEU A 45 5.70 -21.45 0.24
C LEU A 45 4.62 -20.38 -0.04
N LEU A 46 4.73 -19.66 -1.15
CA LEU A 46 3.74 -18.67 -1.57
C LEU A 46 2.44 -19.35 -2.04
N GLU A 47 2.53 -20.45 -2.78
CA GLU A 47 1.38 -21.27 -3.20
C GLU A 47 0.63 -21.82 -1.97
N GLU A 48 1.34 -22.39 -0.99
CA GLU A 48 0.75 -22.87 0.26
C GLU A 48 0.06 -21.73 1.05
N ARG A 49 0.64 -20.53 1.05
CA ARG A 49 0.00 -19.34 1.66
C ARG A 49 -1.25 -18.91 0.88
N LEU A 50 -1.23 -18.91 -0.44
CA LEU A 50 -2.39 -18.57 -1.27
C LEU A 50 -3.56 -19.53 -1.00
N GLU A 51 -3.31 -20.83 -0.98
CA GLU A 51 -4.33 -21.83 -0.64
C GLU A 51 -4.92 -21.61 0.76
N SER A 52 -4.08 -21.22 1.74
CA SER A 52 -4.54 -20.94 3.10
C SER A 52 -5.48 -19.73 3.14
N ILE A 53 -5.18 -18.69 2.36
CA ILE A 53 -6.00 -17.47 2.26
C ILE A 53 -7.33 -17.79 1.57
N GLU A 54 -7.31 -18.52 0.46
CA GLU A 54 -8.53 -18.95 -0.25
C GLU A 54 -9.48 -19.73 0.67
N LYS A 55 -8.95 -20.69 1.44
CA LYS A 55 -9.72 -21.46 2.43
C LYS A 55 -10.31 -20.56 3.54
N MET A 56 -9.62 -19.49 3.93
CA MET A 56 -10.15 -18.53 4.92
C MET A 56 -11.28 -17.67 4.34
N LEU A 57 -11.20 -17.26 3.08
CA LEU A 57 -12.24 -16.47 2.40
C LEU A 57 -13.54 -17.27 2.25
N LEU A 58 -13.46 -18.52 1.76
CA LEU A 58 -14.60 -19.43 1.63
C LEU A 58 -15.32 -19.69 2.97
N LYS A 59 -14.57 -19.75 4.07
CA LYS A 59 -15.11 -19.97 5.41
C LYS A 59 -15.87 -18.76 5.97
N ASN A 60 -15.54 -17.56 5.51
CA ASN A 60 -16.17 -16.32 5.96
C ASN A 60 -17.46 -16.01 5.18
N GLU A 61 -17.52 -16.32 3.88
CA GLU A 61 -18.74 -16.18 3.07
C GLU A 61 -19.93 -16.99 3.61
N SER A 62 -19.65 -18.10 4.31
CA SER A 62 -20.67 -18.99 4.87
C SER A 62 -21.35 -18.45 6.14
N LYS A 63 -20.79 -17.42 6.79
CA LYS A 63 -21.32 -16.89 8.07
C LYS A 63 -22.24 -15.68 7.92
N ASP A 64 -22.12 -14.92 6.83
CA ASP A 64 -22.86 -13.66 6.66
C ASP A 64 -24.25 -13.84 6.01
N ILE A 65 -24.55 -15.01 5.43
CA ILE A 65 -25.83 -15.29 4.76
C ILE A 65 -26.98 -15.59 5.76
N ALA A 66 -26.66 -15.94 7.01
CA ALA A 66 -27.69 -16.40 7.96
C ALA A 66 -28.46 -15.28 8.69
N GLN A 67 -28.08 -14.00 8.54
CA GLN A 67 -28.56 -12.95 9.47
C GLN A 67 -29.29 -11.75 8.84
N SER A 68 -29.53 -11.76 7.52
CA SER A 68 -30.18 -10.63 6.84
C SER A 68 -31.41 -11.09 6.05
N ASN A 69 -32.45 -11.53 6.75
CA ASN A 69 -33.78 -11.70 6.17
C ASN A 69 -34.84 -11.25 7.18
N THR A 70 -35.30 -10.00 7.08
CA THR A 70 -36.71 -9.61 7.26
C THR A 70 -36.84 -8.11 6.95
N ASN A 71 -37.44 -7.81 5.79
CA ASN A 71 -38.49 -6.79 5.57
C ASN A 71 -38.46 -6.34 4.11
N VAL A 72 -39.06 -7.14 3.25
CA VAL A 72 -39.41 -6.76 1.87
C VAL A 72 -40.89 -6.40 1.86
N TYR A 73 -41.19 -5.10 1.79
CA TYR A 73 -42.48 -4.64 1.29
C TYR A 73 -42.40 -4.62 -0.25
N ASN A 74 -43.17 -5.51 -0.89
CA ASN A 74 -43.32 -5.54 -2.33
C ASN A 74 -44.28 -4.42 -2.77
N THR A 75 -43.78 -3.49 -3.58
CA THR A 75 -44.62 -2.67 -4.47
C THR A 75 -44.06 -2.80 -5.88
N THR A 76 -44.75 -3.59 -6.70
CA THR A 76 -44.55 -3.78 -8.13
C THR A 76 -44.75 -2.47 -8.90
N ASN A 77 -43.78 -2.08 -9.74
CA ASN A 77 -44.01 -1.34 -10.98
C ASN A 77 -42.89 -1.63 -11.99
N ASN A 78 -43.28 -2.02 -13.20
CA ASN A 78 -42.41 -2.36 -14.33
C ASN A 78 -41.73 -1.11 -14.90
N THR A 79 -40.39 -1.05 -14.88
CA THR A 79 -39.59 -0.16 -15.74
C THR A 79 -38.17 -0.71 -15.87
N THR A 80 -37.75 -1.00 -17.12
CA THR A 80 -36.36 -1.13 -17.63
C THR A 80 -35.26 -1.47 -16.62
N ASN A 81 -34.74 -2.69 -16.71
CA ASN A 81 -33.59 -3.20 -15.96
C ASN A 81 -32.29 -2.44 -16.31
N ASN A 82 -32.07 -1.26 -15.72
CA ASN A 82 -30.73 -0.86 -15.37
C ASN A 82 -30.30 -1.72 -14.19
N VAL A 83 -29.34 -2.62 -14.40
CA VAL A 83 -28.70 -3.35 -13.29
C VAL A 83 -27.89 -2.32 -12.52
N ILE A 84 -28.51 -1.71 -11.51
CA ILE A 84 -27.82 -0.84 -10.55
C ILE A 84 -27.06 -1.79 -9.61
N ILE A 85 -25.78 -2.02 -9.93
CA ILE A 85 -24.87 -2.74 -9.03
C ILE A 85 -24.53 -1.79 -7.89
N ASN A 86 -25.27 -1.85 -6.78
CA ASN A 86 -24.95 -1.14 -5.56
C ASN A 86 -23.79 -1.83 -4.82
N ASN A 87 -22.55 -1.53 -5.20
CA ASN A 87 -21.39 -1.89 -4.40
C ASN A 87 -21.32 -0.98 -3.17
N ASN A 88 -21.73 -1.48 -2.01
CA ASN A 88 -21.53 -0.80 -0.74
C ASN A 88 -20.03 -0.76 -0.40
N ILE A 89 -19.38 0.38 -0.64
CA ILE A 89 -17.99 0.62 -0.24
C ILE A 89 -17.94 0.89 1.27
N THR A 90 -17.23 0.05 2.01
CA THR A 90 -16.98 0.28 3.43
C THR A 90 -15.75 1.17 3.60
N ILE A 91 -15.93 2.38 4.14
CA ILE A 91 -14.84 3.32 4.39
C ILE A 91 -14.03 2.87 5.61
N LEU A 92 -12.71 2.79 5.47
CA LEU A 92 -11.77 2.47 6.54
C LEU A 92 -11.56 3.66 7.48
N PRO A 93 -11.37 3.43 8.80
CA PRO A 93 -11.06 4.49 9.74
C PRO A 93 -9.81 5.28 9.34
N TYR A 94 -9.83 6.58 9.60
CA TYR A 94 -8.68 7.47 9.46
C TYR A 94 -7.49 6.97 10.31
N GLY A 95 -6.32 6.93 9.70
CA GLY A 95 -5.11 6.33 10.26
C GLY A 95 -5.02 4.81 10.11
N LYS A 96 -6.04 4.15 9.55
CA LYS A 96 -6.06 2.71 9.24
C LYS A 96 -6.30 2.48 7.74
N GLU A 97 -5.77 3.37 6.91
CA GLU A 97 -5.89 3.27 5.47
C GLU A 97 -5.27 1.97 4.95
N ASN A 98 -5.88 1.40 3.92
CA ASN A 98 -5.25 0.36 3.13
C ASN A 98 -4.07 0.96 2.36
N THR A 99 -2.85 0.55 2.65
CA THR A 99 -1.64 1.02 1.96
C THR A 99 -1.00 -0.06 1.09
N ASN A 100 -1.62 -1.23 0.96
CA ASN A 100 -1.03 -2.40 0.27
C ASN A 100 -0.74 -2.15 -1.22
N TYR A 101 -1.44 -1.21 -1.85
CA TYR A 101 -1.22 -0.84 -3.25
C TYR A 101 -0.04 0.11 -3.46
N LEU A 102 0.54 0.66 -2.38
CA LEU A 102 1.72 1.54 -2.42
C LEU A 102 3.02 0.76 -2.56
N ASN A 103 3.09 -0.12 -3.57
CA ASN A 103 4.29 -0.89 -3.85
C ASN A 103 5.47 0.00 -4.30
N SER A 104 6.67 -0.58 -4.34
CA SER A 104 7.93 0.12 -4.64
C SER A 104 7.90 0.88 -5.97
N LYS A 105 7.14 0.41 -6.98
CA LYS A 105 6.99 1.13 -8.26
C LYS A 105 6.17 2.41 -8.09
N VAL A 106 5.05 2.34 -7.38
CA VAL A 106 4.24 3.51 -7.05
C VAL A 106 5.08 4.48 -6.22
N MET A 107 5.77 3.97 -5.20
CA MET A 107 6.55 4.81 -4.30
C MET A 107 7.76 5.46 -4.98
N THR A 108 8.45 4.73 -5.86
CA THR A 108 9.49 5.28 -6.74
C THR A 108 8.96 6.47 -7.54
N GLY A 109 7.75 6.36 -8.11
CA GLY A 109 7.12 7.44 -8.87
C GLY A 109 6.85 8.69 -8.02
N ILE A 110 6.41 8.50 -6.78
CA ILE A 110 6.14 9.57 -5.82
C ILE A 110 7.44 10.22 -5.32
N MET A 111 8.39 9.42 -4.83
CA MET A 111 9.67 9.88 -4.28
C MET A 111 10.55 10.58 -5.31
N LYS A 112 10.45 10.20 -6.59
CA LYS A 112 11.11 10.91 -7.70
C LYS A 112 10.73 12.40 -7.74
N ARG A 113 9.54 12.76 -7.27
CA ARG A 113 9.02 14.15 -7.21
C ARG A 113 9.22 14.75 -5.83
N LEU A 114 10.46 14.77 -5.37
CA LEU A 114 10.88 15.12 -4.01
C LEU A 114 10.20 16.38 -3.41
N ASN A 115 10.01 17.44 -4.18
CA ASN A 115 9.40 18.69 -3.70
C ASN A 115 7.90 18.59 -3.36
N VAL A 116 7.20 17.58 -3.89
CA VAL A 116 5.75 17.40 -3.77
C VAL A 116 5.36 15.99 -3.31
N CYS A 117 6.33 15.11 -3.09
CA CYS A 117 6.11 13.69 -2.78
C CYS A 117 5.15 13.46 -1.60
N ILE A 118 5.24 14.27 -0.53
CA ILE A 118 4.33 14.17 0.62
C ILE A 118 2.88 14.50 0.23
N VAL A 119 2.67 15.55 -0.58
CA VAL A 119 1.34 15.95 -1.05
C VAL A 119 0.78 14.91 -2.04
N GLU A 120 1.63 14.38 -2.91
CA GLU A 120 1.25 13.31 -3.83
C GLU A 120 0.87 12.03 -3.10
N LEU A 121 1.63 11.63 -2.08
CA LEU A 121 1.31 10.48 -1.25
C LEU A 121 0.00 10.69 -0.50
N PHE A 122 -0.21 11.88 0.06
CA PHE A 122 -1.48 12.25 0.68
C PHE A 122 -2.65 12.05 -0.27
N ASN A 123 -2.56 12.57 -1.50
CA ASN A 123 -3.59 12.40 -2.53
C ASN A 123 -3.78 10.94 -2.92
N LYS A 124 -2.67 10.22 -3.10
CA LYS A 124 -2.69 8.82 -3.49
C LYS A 124 -3.33 7.93 -2.43
N ILE A 125 -3.25 8.30 -1.15
CA ILE A 125 -3.92 7.57 -0.07
C ILE A 125 -5.40 7.97 0.03
N HIS A 126 -5.70 9.26 0.13
CA HIS A 126 -7.02 9.73 0.56
C HIS A 126 -8.00 10.04 -0.58
N PHE A 127 -7.51 10.24 -1.80
CA PHE A 127 -8.32 10.70 -2.94
C PHE A 127 -8.06 9.90 -4.22
N ASP A 128 -7.54 8.67 -4.11
CA ASP A 128 -7.41 7.78 -5.25
C ASP A 128 -8.76 7.17 -5.61
N ALA A 129 -9.23 7.37 -6.85
CA ALA A 129 -10.49 6.83 -7.33
C ALA A 129 -10.54 5.29 -7.29
N ASN A 130 -9.39 4.62 -7.37
CA ASN A 130 -9.32 3.16 -7.30
C ASN A 130 -9.34 2.61 -5.86
N HIS A 131 -9.16 3.49 -4.87
CA HIS A 131 -9.14 3.14 -3.45
C HIS A 131 -10.14 3.99 -2.64
N PRO A 132 -11.45 3.90 -2.97
CA PRO A 132 -12.49 4.67 -2.29
C PRO A 132 -12.68 4.28 -0.82
N GLU A 133 -12.22 3.10 -0.41
CA GLU A 133 -12.20 2.68 1.00
C GLU A 133 -11.38 3.62 1.89
N ASN A 134 -10.39 4.32 1.31
CA ASN A 134 -9.55 5.27 2.03
C ASN A 134 -10.08 6.72 2.01
N HIS A 135 -11.25 6.99 1.43
CA HIS A 135 -11.82 8.36 1.34
C HIS A 135 -12.43 8.78 2.67
N ASN A 136 -11.58 8.89 3.69
CA ASN A 136 -11.93 8.94 5.11
C ASN A 136 -11.65 10.30 5.78
N ILE A 137 -11.24 11.31 5.01
CA ILE A 137 -11.05 12.70 5.44
C ILE A 137 -11.70 13.68 4.45
N LYS A 138 -12.37 14.72 4.95
CA LYS A 138 -12.98 15.77 4.11
C LYS A 138 -13.18 17.10 4.84
N MET A 139 -13.32 18.18 4.08
CA MET A 139 -13.77 19.48 4.59
C MET A 139 -15.21 19.76 4.13
N GLN A 140 -16.04 20.35 5.00
CA GLN A 140 -17.38 20.80 4.61
C GLN A 140 -17.35 22.20 3.98
N ASN A 141 -16.63 23.15 4.59
CA ASN A 141 -16.53 24.52 4.10
C ASN A 141 -15.09 24.97 3.95
N VAL A 142 -14.84 25.86 2.98
CA VAL A 142 -13.51 26.40 2.66
C VAL A 142 -12.92 27.21 3.82
N ARG A 143 -13.77 27.91 4.59
CA ARG A 143 -13.38 28.80 5.67
C ARG A 143 -13.23 28.12 7.03
N ASP A 144 -13.56 26.82 7.12
CA ASP A 144 -13.54 26.11 8.39
C ASP A 144 -12.11 25.70 8.77
N ASN A 145 -11.71 26.02 10.00
CA ASN A 145 -10.44 25.55 10.59
C ASN A 145 -10.53 24.11 11.15
N LYS A 146 -11.48 23.31 10.63
CA LYS A 146 -11.74 21.93 11.05
C LYS A 146 -12.05 21.04 9.84
N CYS A 147 -11.73 19.76 9.97
CA CYS A 147 -12.08 18.73 9.00
C CYS A 147 -12.88 17.61 9.65
N LEU A 148 -13.56 16.80 8.84
CA LEU A 148 -14.20 15.56 9.26
C LEU A 148 -13.28 14.39 8.93
N VAL A 149 -13.10 13.50 9.90
CA VAL A 149 -12.41 12.22 9.74
C VAL A 149 -13.37 11.07 10.07
N TRP A 150 -13.31 9.97 9.34
CA TRP A 150 -14.11 8.78 9.61
C TRP A 150 -13.42 7.91 10.67
N GLN A 151 -14.15 7.48 11.71
CA GLN A 151 -13.61 6.65 12.80
C GLN A 151 -14.13 5.20 12.75
N GLY A 152 -14.66 4.76 11.61
CA GLY A 152 -15.21 3.42 11.39
C GLY A 152 -16.72 3.31 11.54
N ASN A 153 -17.32 4.11 12.42
CA ASN A 153 -18.79 4.16 12.61
C ASN A 153 -19.40 5.55 12.44
N LYS A 154 -18.61 6.62 12.60
CA LYS A 154 -19.08 8.00 12.51
C LYS A 154 -18.01 8.94 11.99
N TRP A 155 -18.46 10.04 11.41
CA TRP A 155 -17.62 11.18 11.08
C TRP A 155 -17.41 12.05 12.34
N VAL A 156 -16.17 12.42 12.61
CA VAL A 156 -15.79 13.23 13.79
C VAL A 156 -15.06 14.47 13.33
N TRP A 157 -15.40 15.61 13.92
CA TRP A 157 -14.70 16.87 13.69
C TRP A 157 -13.33 16.86 14.37
N LYS A 158 -12.31 17.29 13.64
CA LYS A 158 -10.95 17.48 14.14
C LYS A 158 -10.40 18.84 13.73
N PRO A 159 -9.50 19.46 14.53
CA PRO A 159 -8.80 20.67 14.14
C PRO A 159 -7.99 20.44 12.86
N LEU A 160 -8.18 21.29 11.85
CA LEU A 160 -7.59 21.08 10.53
C LEU A 160 -6.06 21.19 10.57
N ALA A 161 -5.52 22.17 11.31
CA ALA A 161 -4.07 22.39 11.38
C ALA A 161 -3.35 21.18 12.00
N GLU A 162 -3.77 20.76 13.19
CA GLU A 162 -3.24 19.59 13.90
C GLU A 162 -3.37 18.32 13.06
N THR A 163 -4.55 18.05 12.49
CA THR A 163 -4.78 16.86 11.66
C THR A 163 -3.83 16.81 10.44
N ILE A 164 -3.56 17.95 9.82
CA ILE A 164 -2.65 18.03 8.66
C ILE A 164 -1.20 17.86 9.09
N GLU A 165 -0.80 18.47 10.21
CA GLU A 165 0.57 18.35 10.75
C GLU A 165 0.87 16.90 11.17
N ASP A 166 -0.02 16.27 11.92
CA ASP A 166 0.08 14.86 12.32
C ASP A 166 0.16 13.96 11.09
N ARG A 167 -0.71 14.21 10.10
CA ARG A 167 -0.70 13.40 8.89
C ARG A 167 0.57 13.59 8.08
N GLN A 168 1.10 14.81 8.02
CA GLN A 168 2.35 15.09 7.35
C GLN A 168 3.49 14.27 7.96
N GLN A 169 3.58 14.17 9.29
CA GLN A 169 4.58 13.33 9.97
C GLN A 169 4.41 11.84 9.64
N GLN A 170 3.18 11.32 9.66
CA GLN A 170 2.91 9.93 9.27
C GLN A 170 3.34 9.63 7.83
N LEU A 171 3.07 10.54 6.90
CA LEU A 171 3.45 10.39 5.49
C LEU A 171 4.97 10.40 5.31
N ILE A 172 5.69 11.20 6.09
CA ILE A 172 7.16 11.17 6.10
C ILE A 172 7.64 9.79 6.57
N GLY A 173 7.07 9.24 7.66
CA GLY A 173 7.40 7.89 8.13
C GLY A 173 7.20 6.81 7.05
N ILE A 174 6.08 6.85 6.31
CA ILE A 174 5.84 5.91 5.20
C ILE A 174 6.92 6.04 4.10
N LEU A 175 7.37 7.26 3.80
CA LEU A 175 8.42 7.51 2.82
C LEU A 175 9.79 7.03 3.32
N GLU A 176 10.07 7.15 4.61
CA GLU A 176 11.28 6.62 5.26
C GLU A 176 11.30 5.09 5.24
N ASP A 177 10.20 4.44 5.63
CA ASP A 177 10.06 2.98 5.55
C ASP A 177 10.26 2.47 4.11
N SER A 178 9.73 3.23 3.14
CA SER A 178 9.86 2.89 1.73
C SER A 178 11.28 3.09 1.21
N GLU A 179 12.04 4.03 1.77
CA GLU A 179 13.44 4.24 1.39
C GLU A 179 14.29 3.00 1.66
N GLU A 180 14.02 2.26 2.75
CA GLU A 180 14.73 1.04 3.09
C GLU A 180 14.52 -0.10 2.07
N ASP A 181 13.48 -0.02 1.24
CA ASP A 181 13.21 -1.01 0.19
C ASP A 181 14.28 -0.97 -0.91
N ARG A 182 14.96 -2.11 -1.12
CA ARG A 182 16.02 -2.30 -2.12
C ARG A 182 15.53 -2.12 -3.56
N LEU A 183 14.21 -2.15 -3.78
CA LEU A 183 13.61 -1.89 -5.10
C LEU A 183 13.54 -0.40 -5.44
N ILE A 184 13.75 0.50 -4.48
CA ILE A 184 13.87 1.94 -4.75
C ILE A 184 15.22 2.24 -5.39
N PRO A 185 15.27 2.91 -6.56
CA PRO A 185 16.52 3.28 -7.22
C PRO A 185 17.43 4.13 -6.34
N GLU A 186 18.73 3.81 -6.35
CA GLU A 186 19.75 4.47 -5.51
C GLU A 186 19.78 5.99 -5.71
N THR A 187 19.61 6.47 -6.94
CA THR A 187 19.56 7.91 -7.23
C THR A 187 18.42 8.63 -6.52
N ILE A 188 17.26 7.97 -6.38
CA ILE A 188 16.10 8.53 -5.68
C ILE A 188 16.32 8.46 -4.17
N ARG A 189 16.87 7.35 -3.68
CA ARG A 189 17.28 7.18 -2.28
C ARG A 189 18.22 8.30 -1.83
N GLN A 190 19.28 8.55 -2.58
CA GLN A 190 20.24 9.62 -2.26
C GLN A 190 19.60 11.01 -2.28
N ASN A 191 18.74 11.29 -3.25
CA ASN A 191 18.00 12.56 -3.30
C ASN A 191 17.08 12.76 -2.09
N TRP A 192 16.43 11.69 -1.64
CA TRP A 192 15.62 11.69 -0.42
C TRP A 192 16.47 11.95 0.81
N LEU A 193 17.55 11.20 1.02
CA LEU A 193 18.45 11.34 2.17
C LEU A 193 19.00 12.76 2.31
N ASN A 194 19.37 13.39 1.18
CA ASN A 194 19.89 14.76 1.17
C ASN A 194 18.86 15.82 1.60
N ARG A 195 17.56 15.49 1.63
CA ARG A 195 16.49 16.46 1.83
C ARG A 195 15.50 16.12 2.92
N LYS A 196 15.45 14.87 3.40
CA LYS A 196 14.41 14.40 4.33
C LYS A 196 14.33 15.24 5.60
N ASP A 197 15.48 15.63 6.14
CA ASP A 197 15.56 16.47 7.34
C ASP A 197 14.89 17.85 7.16
N SER A 198 14.85 18.37 5.93
CA SER A 198 14.18 19.64 5.65
C SER A 198 12.67 19.57 5.84
N PHE A 199 12.06 18.38 5.74
CA PHE A 199 10.63 18.20 5.98
C PHE A 199 10.25 18.28 7.47
N SER A 200 11.24 18.22 8.37
CA SER A 200 11.06 18.37 9.82
C SER A 200 11.68 19.66 10.37
N THR A 201 12.68 20.23 9.69
CA THR A 201 13.44 21.40 10.18
C THR A 201 13.07 22.71 9.48
N ASN A 202 12.67 22.68 8.19
CA ASN A 202 12.38 23.89 7.43
C ASN A 202 10.90 24.30 7.58
N LYS A 203 10.64 25.21 8.52
CA LYS A 203 9.30 25.71 8.83
C LYS A 203 8.54 26.27 7.62
N LYS A 204 9.23 26.92 6.67
CA LYS A 204 8.60 27.47 5.46
C LYS A 204 8.10 26.35 4.56
N LEU A 205 8.94 25.34 4.32
CA LEU A 205 8.59 24.16 3.54
C LEU A 205 7.44 23.38 4.17
N ILE A 206 7.51 23.14 5.49
CA ILE A 206 6.43 22.47 6.25
C ILE A 206 5.09 23.19 6.03
N ARG A 207 5.07 24.51 6.20
CA ARG A 207 3.87 25.31 5.98
C ARG A 207 3.36 25.25 4.55
N GLU A 208 4.26 25.24 3.56
CA GLU A 208 3.90 25.11 2.15
C GLU A 208 3.23 23.76 1.85
N ILE A 209 3.79 22.66 2.37
CA ILE A 209 3.22 21.32 2.24
C ILE A 209 1.84 21.26 2.89
N SER A 210 1.73 21.75 4.13
CA SER A 210 0.46 21.83 4.85
C SER A 210 -0.61 22.61 4.05
N ASN A 211 -0.24 23.74 3.45
CA ASN A 211 -1.16 24.52 2.60
C ASN A 211 -1.59 23.73 1.37
N LYS A 212 -0.67 23.01 0.71
CA LYS A 212 -1.00 22.17 -0.45
C LYS A 212 -1.93 21.01 -0.08
N MET A 213 -1.70 20.34 1.06
CA MET A 213 -2.61 19.28 1.54
C MET A 213 -4.01 19.82 1.85
N LYS A 214 -4.12 21.03 2.41
CA LYS A 214 -5.41 21.71 2.60
C LYS A 214 -6.11 21.99 1.26
N LEU A 215 -5.38 22.42 0.24
CA LEU A 215 -5.94 22.60 -1.10
C LEU A 215 -6.46 21.29 -1.70
N CYS A 216 -5.78 20.16 -1.46
CA CYS A 216 -6.26 18.84 -1.89
C CYS A 216 -7.62 18.49 -1.27
N LEU A 217 -7.79 18.74 0.03
CA LEU A 217 -9.08 18.55 0.71
C LEU A 217 -10.19 19.40 0.08
N LEU A 218 -9.90 20.65 -0.30
CA LEU A 218 -10.86 21.54 -0.93
C LEU A 218 -11.23 21.09 -2.35
N ASN A 219 -10.24 20.70 -3.15
CA ASN A 219 -10.46 20.27 -4.53
C ASN A 219 -11.27 18.98 -4.60
N SER A 220 -11.09 18.06 -3.65
CA SER A 220 -11.89 16.83 -3.55
C SER A 220 -13.41 17.07 -3.44
N LYS A 221 -13.82 18.26 -2.98
CA LYS A 221 -15.23 18.67 -2.92
C LYS A 221 -15.75 19.12 -4.29
N ILE A 222 -14.92 19.80 -5.08
CA ILE A 222 -15.30 20.32 -6.40
C ILE A 222 -15.59 19.16 -7.35
N ASP A 223 -14.75 18.13 -7.32
CA ASP A 223 -14.89 16.96 -8.20
C ASP A 223 -16.18 16.17 -7.90
N LYS A 224 -16.59 16.09 -6.62
CA LYS A 224 -17.87 15.47 -6.22
C LYS A 224 -19.07 16.27 -6.74
N ASN A 225 -19.05 17.60 -6.59
CA ASN A 225 -20.14 18.45 -7.07
C ASN A 225 -20.27 18.48 -8.61
N ARG A 226 -19.22 18.15 -9.36
CA ARG A 226 -19.25 18.06 -10.82
C ARG A 226 -19.85 16.75 -11.35
N LEU A 227 -19.89 15.71 -10.51
CA LEU A 227 -20.53 14.42 -10.86
C LEU A 227 -22.03 14.40 -10.55
N GLU A 228 -22.52 15.41 -9.81
CA GLU A 228 -23.92 15.55 -9.37
C GLU A 228 -24.72 16.56 -10.22
N ASN A 229 -24.12 17.18 -11.25
CA ASN A 229 -24.76 18.08 -12.22
C ASN A 229 -24.61 17.55 -13.64
#